data_AF-A0A2K9NR59-F1
#
_entry.id   AF-A0A2K9NR59-F1
#
_cell.length_a   1.000
_cell.length_b   1.000
_cell.length_c   1.000
_cell.angle_alpha   90.00
_cell.angle_beta   90.00
_cell.angle_gamma   90.00
#
_symmetry.space_group_name_H-M   'P 1'
#
loop_
_entity.id
_entity.type
_entity.pdbx_description
1 polymer ?
#
loop_
_entity_poly.entity_id
_entity_poly.type
_entity_poly.pdbx_seq_one_letter_code
_entity_poly.pdbx_strand_id
1 'polypeptide(L)'
;MICNGRNRAHSKIFGLYILQFPYCRSCNFCRCSEVYPLVEREGIPEIYHEWLTVGTKEASGWFRIRPELRECISFKQINLVNPVMDEEAFDVVFCRNVLIYFQTDTIEKVNELLYKNVRPGGHCFLGHSESFQNISHKWKNAGISVYKK
;
A
#
# COMPACT_ATOMS: atom_id res chain seq x y z
N MET A 1 12.12 -6.84 -3.34
CA MET A 1 11.01 -7.72 -3.79
C MET A 1 10.67 -7.33 -5.22
N ILE A 2 11.30 -8.00 -6.20
CA ILE A 2 11.01 -7.79 -7.63
C ILE A 2 10.09 -8.93 -8.04
N CYS A 3 8.96 -8.59 -8.65
CA CYS A 3 8.00 -9.56 -9.17
C CYS A 3 8.61 -10.24 -10.40
N ASN A 4 9.47 -11.24 -10.18
CA ASN A 4 10.05 -12.01 -11.28
C ASN A 4 8.98 -12.92 -11.88
N GLY A 5 8.55 -12.59 -13.09
CA GLY A 5 7.47 -13.21 -13.85
C GLY A 5 7.69 -14.67 -14.31
N ARG A 6 8.27 -15.55 -13.47
CA ARG A 6 8.43 -16.98 -13.79
C ARG A 6 7.80 -17.98 -12.81
N ASN A 7 7.20 -17.55 -11.70
CA ASN A 7 6.49 -18.48 -10.81
C ASN A 7 5.13 -17.89 -10.36
N ARG A 8 4.07 -18.19 -11.11
CA ARG A 8 2.70 -17.68 -10.90
C ARG A 8 1.93 -18.29 -9.71
N ALA A 9 2.55 -19.09 -8.85
CA ALA A 9 1.79 -19.93 -7.91
C ALA A 9 1.77 -19.46 -6.43
N HIS A 10 2.74 -18.70 -5.91
CA HIS A 10 2.83 -18.54 -4.43
C HIS A 10 3.14 -17.15 -3.87
N SER A 11 3.30 -16.12 -4.69
CA SER A 11 3.63 -14.78 -4.17
C SER A 11 2.91 -13.71 -4.98
N LYS A 12 1.58 -13.68 -4.87
CA LYS A 12 0.83 -12.46 -5.16
C LYS A 12 1.16 -11.49 -4.02
N ILE A 13 1.94 -10.46 -4.31
CA ILE A 13 2.13 -9.32 -3.38
C ILE A 13 0.77 -8.63 -3.30
N PHE A 14 -0.09 -9.11 -2.41
CA PHE A 14 -1.29 -8.38 -2.04
C PHE A 14 -0.88 -7.33 -1.01
N GLY A 15 -0.34 -6.22 -1.48
CA GLY A 15 -0.26 -5.02 -0.65
C GLY A 15 -1.65 -4.42 -0.53
N LEU A 16 -2.28 -4.57 0.63
CA LEU A 16 -3.46 -3.76 0.95
C LEU A 16 -3.02 -2.30 1.11
N TYR A 17 -3.02 -1.54 0.01
CA TYR A 17 -2.86 -0.10 0.05
C TYR A 17 -4.21 0.52 0.41
N ILE A 18 -4.45 0.74 1.70
CA ILE A 18 -5.59 1.56 2.12
C ILE A 18 -5.26 3.00 1.76
N LEU A 19 -5.86 3.46 0.66
CA LEU A 19 -5.82 4.84 0.24
C LEU A 19 -7.09 5.51 0.77
N GLN A 20 -7.04 5.99 2.01
CA GLN A 20 -8.07 6.90 2.50
C GLN A 20 -7.73 8.31 2.02
N PHE A 21 -7.91 8.56 0.72
CA PHE A 21 -7.87 9.92 0.21
C PHE A 21 -9.21 10.60 0.55
N PRO A 22 -9.21 11.88 0.96
CA PRO A 22 -10.45 12.64 1.04
C PRO A 22 -11.11 12.59 -0.33
N TYR A 23 -12.39 12.24 -0.31
CA TYR A 23 -13.37 12.36 -1.38
C TYR A 23 -12.92 13.27 -2.54
N CYS A 24 -12.50 12.68 -3.65
CA CYS A 24 -12.42 13.40 -4.92
C CYS A 24 -13.40 12.74 -5.89
N ARG A 25 -14.66 13.18 -5.85
CA ARG A 25 -15.72 12.71 -6.78
C ARG A 25 -15.62 13.36 -8.17
N SER A 26 -14.76 14.35 -8.38
CA SER A 26 -14.73 15.18 -9.59
C SER A 26 -13.40 15.21 -10.35
N CYS A 27 -12.34 14.58 -9.84
CA CYS A 27 -11.05 14.62 -10.52
C CYS A 27 -10.86 13.38 -11.41
N ASN A 28 -11.14 13.54 -12.71
CA ASN A 28 -10.77 12.61 -13.77
C ASN A 28 -9.24 12.40 -13.93
N PHE A 29 -8.41 12.91 -13.01
CA PHE A 29 -6.97 13.05 -13.22
C PHE A 29 -6.07 12.20 -12.30
N CYS A 30 -6.50 11.75 -11.12
CA CYS A 30 -5.52 11.46 -10.05
C CYS A 30 -5.27 9.98 -9.64
N ARG A 31 -5.68 8.98 -10.45
CA ARG A 31 -5.11 7.61 -10.31
C ARG A 31 -5.44 6.63 -11.44
N CYS A 32 -6.48 6.89 -12.22
CA CYS A 32 -6.89 6.00 -13.31
C CYS A 32 -6.02 6.15 -14.58
N SER A 33 -5.31 7.28 -14.73
CA SER A 33 -4.50 7.58 -15.92
C SER A 33 -3.12 6.92 -15.90
N GLU A 34 -2.61 6.48 -14.73
CA GLU A 34 -1.28 5.87 -14.56
C GLU A 34 -0.11 6.75 -15.05
N VAL A 35 -0.42 8.02 -15.30
CA VAL A 35 0.43 9.02 -15.89
C VAL A 35 0.73 10.06 -14.82
N TYR A 36 2.01 10.35 -14.65
CA TYR A 36 2.55 11.19 -13.60
C TYR A 36 3.46 12.25 -14.21
N PRO A 37 3.56 13.45 -13.61
CA PRO A 37 4.51 14.46 -14.04
C PRO A 37 5.94 13.94 -14.02
N LEU A 38 6.74 14.27 -15.03
CA LEU A 38 8.13 13.82 -15.13
C LEU A 38 9.01 14.30 -13.96
N VAL A 39 8.68 15.44 -13.35
CA VAL A 39 9.38 15.95 -12.15
C VAL A 39 9.29 14.97 -10.97
N GLU A 40 8.21 14.21 -10.84
CA GLU A 40 8.07 13.22 -9.75
C GLU A 40 9.02 12.02 -9.92
N ARG A 41 9.59 11.82 -11.12
CA ARG A 41 10.61 10.80 -11.37
C ARG A 41 11.87 11.02 -10.54
N GLU A 42 12.17 12.25 -10.14
CA GLU A 42 13.34 12.58 -9.29
C GLU A 42 13.26 11.88 -7.93
N GLY A 43 12.06 11.66 -7.40
CA GLY A 43 11.85 10.94 -6.14
C GLY A 43 11.96 9.42 -6.27
N ILE A 44 12.13 8.90 -7.49
CA ILE A 44 12.18 7.46 -7.78
C ILE A 44 13.63 7.06 -8.04
N PRO A 45 14.20 6.10 -7.30
CA PRO A 45 15.54 5.58 -7.58
C PRO A 45 15.69 5.09 -9.03
N GLU A 46 16.84 5.36 -9.64
CA GLU A 46 17.10 5.11 -11.06
C GLU A 46 16.90 3.65 -11.47
N ILE A 47 17.16 2.71 -10.57
CA ILE A 47 16.91 1.27 -10.77
C ILE A 47 15.46 0.96 -11.18
N TYR A 48 14.49 1.79 -10.78
CA TYR A 48 13.08 1.59 -11.14
C TYR A 48 12.67 2.31 -12.42
N HIS A 49 13.53 3.15 -13.01
CA HIS A 49 13.20 3.92 -14.21
C HIS A 49 12.96 3.03 -15.43
N GLU A 50 13.50 1.81 -15.45
CA GLU A 50 13.21 0.81 -16.49
C GLU A 50 11.72 0.43 -16.52
N TRP A 51 10.99 0.56 -15.41
CA TRP A 51 9.57 0.27 -15.30
C TRP A 51 8.69 1.48 -15.65
N LEU A 52 9.30 2.58 -16.09
CA LEU A 52 8.64 3.83 -16.45
C LEU A 52 8.79 4.09 -17.95
N THR A 53 7.71 4.55 -18.59
CA THR A 53 7.70 4.99 -19.98
C THR A 53 7.54 6.50 -20.00
N VAL A 54 8.57 7.22 -20.44
CA VAL A 54 8.53 8.69 -20.55
C VAL A 54 7.79 9.09 -21.82
N GLY A 55 6.86 10.04 -21.70
CA GLY A 55 6.10 10.56 -22.83
C GLY A 55 6.95 11.45 -23.75
N THR A 56 6.60 11.47 -25.03
CA THR A 56 7.27 12.30 -26.06
C THR A 56 6.25 13.18 -26.77
N LYS A 57 6.72 14.22 -27.48
CA LYS A 57 5.88 15.18 -28.20
C LYS A 57 4.81 15.80 -27.30
N GLU A 58 3.53 15.55 -27.57
CA GLU A 58 2.38 16.04 -26.81
C GLU A 58 2.32 15.50 -25.38
N ALA A 59 2.95 14.35 -25.12
CA ALA A 59 3.07 13.76 -23.78
C ALA A 59 4.40 14.11 -23.10
N SER A 60 5.17 15.06 -23.64
CA SER A 60 6.39 15.55 -22.99
C SER A 60 6.08 16.11 -21.60
N GLY A 61 6.97 15.88 -20.63
CA GLY A 61 6.77 16.27 -19.24
C GLY A 61 5.94 15.30 -18.41
N TRP A 62 5.59 14.13 -18.96
CA TRP A 62 4.88 13.07 -18.25
C TRP A 62 5.61 11.73 -18.38
N PHE A 63 5.37 10.81 -17.44
CA PHE A 63 5.72 9.40 -17.57
C PHE A 63 4.54 8.52 -17.17
N ARG A 64 4.55 7.28 -17.63
CA ARG A 64 3.56 6.26 -17.29
C ARG A 64 4.24 5.03 -16.69
N ILE A 65 3.58 4.35 -15.76
CA ILE A 65 4.02 3.04 -15.27
C ILE A 65 3.79 1.97 -16.35
N ARG A 66 4.79 1.10 -16.58
CA ARG A 66 4.68 0.00 -17.54
C ARG A 66 3.59 -1.02 -17.15
N PRO A 67 2.83 -1.57 -18.13
CA PRO A 67 1.73 -2.51 -17.87
C PRO A 67 2.13 -3.76 -17.07
N GLU A 68 3.35 -4.25 -17.24
CA GLU A 68 3.87 -5.45 -16.57
C GLU A 68 3.89 -5.28 -15.04
N LEU A 69 4.21 -4.08 -14.55
CA LEU A 69 4.14 -3.77 -13.13
C LEU A 69 2.69 -3.62 -12.66
N ARG A 70 1.81 -3.07 -13.51
CA ARG A 70 0.39 -2.89 -13.23
C ARG A 70 -0.32 -4.22 -13.01
N GLU A 71 -0.03 -5.23 -13.82
CA GLU A 71 -0.65 -6.56 -13.71
C GLU A 71 -0.36 -7.25 -12.36
N CYS A 72 0.68 -6.80 -11.65
CA CYS A 72 1.04 -7.29 -10.33
C CYS A 72 0.27 -6.60 -9.19
N ILE A 73 -0.52 -5.56 -9.48
CA ILE A 73 -1.17 -4.70 -8.48
C ILE A 73 -2.69 -4.73 -8.66
N SER A 74 -3.41 -5.06 -7.58
CA SER A 74 -4.86 -4.95 -7.54
C SER A 74 -5.29 -3.82 -6.62
N PHE A 75 -6.06 -2.86 -7.15
CA PHE A 75 -6.66 -1.81 -6.33
C PHE A 75 -8.06 -2.24 -5.88
N LYS A 76 -8.31 -2.09 -4.57
CA LYS A 76 -9.63 -2.31 -3.98
C LYS A 76 -9.95 -1.16 -3.04
N GLN A 77 -11.17 -0.65 -3.12
CA GLN A 77 -11.66 0.31 -2.15
C GLN A 77 -12.16 -0.45 -0.93
N ILE A 78 -11.56 -0.19 0.23
CA ILE A 78 -11.82 -0.92 1.46
C ILE A 78 -11.99 0.09 2.60
N ASN A 79 -13.02 -0.11 3.43
CA ASN A 79 -13.21 0.65 4.66
C ASN A 79 -12.51 -0.10 5.80
N LEU A 80 -11.49 0.52 6.39
CA LEU A 80 -10.68 -0.08 7.46
C LEU A 80 -11.46 -0.47 8.72
N VAL A 81 -12.59 0.19 9.00
CA VAL A 81 -13.36 -0.06 10.22
C VAL A 81 -14.20 -1.32 10.09
N ASN A 82 -14.75 -1.58 8.90
CA ASN A 82 -15.59 -2.74 8.61
C ASN A 82 -15.28 -3.32 7.21
N PRO A 83 -14.09 -3.90 7.00
CA PRO A 83 -13.74 -4.41 5.70
C PRO A 83 -14.16 -5.87 5.56
N VAL A 84 -14.65 -6.20 4.37
CA VAL A 84 -14.81 -7.58 3.94
C VAL A 84 -13.48 -8.02 3.34
N MET A 85 -12.68 -8.77 4.11
CA MET A 85 -11.40 -9.34 3.69
C MET A 85 -11.30 -10.81 4.12
N ASP A 86 -10.61 -11.60 3.30
CA ASP A 86 -10.28 -12.99 3.60
C ASP A 86 -9.23 -13.07 4.72
N GLU A 87 -9.39 -13.98 5.67
CA GLU A 87 -8.41 -14.17 6.75
C GLU A 87 -7.05 -14.61 6.20
N GLU A 88 -5.96 -14.17 6.85
CA GLU A 88 -4.57 -14.55 6.49
C GLU A 88 -4.19 -14.35 5.00
N ALA A 89 -4.74 -13.30 4.38
CA ALA A 89 -4.53 -12.99 2.99
C ALA A 89 -3.14 -12.39 2.67
N PHE A 90 -2.42 -11.84 3.66
CA PHE A 90 -1.25 -11.00 3.40
C PHE A 90 0.02 -11.45 4.14
N ASP A 91 1.14 -11.52 3.44
CA ASP A 91 2.46 -11.70 4.06
C ASP A 91 3.00 -10.38 4.68
N VAL A 92 2.62 -9.25 4.07
CA VAL A 92 3.01 -7.89 4.50
C VAL A 92 1.85 -6.93 4.31
N VAL A 93 1.59 -6.07 5.30
CA VAL A 93 0.62 -4.95 5.20
C VAL A 93 1.30 -3.61 5.49
N PHE A 94 0.97 -2.60 4.70
CA PHE A 94 1.35 -1.20 4.94
C PHE A 94 0.11 -0.40 5.31
N CYS A 95 0.06 0.11 6.54
CA CYS A 95 -1.01 1.00 7.02
C CYS A 95 -0.36 2.29 7.54
N ARG A 96 0.07 3.15 6.61
CA ARG A 96 0.85 4.35 6.91
C ARG A 96 0.04 5.62 6.70
N ASN A 97 0.13 6.55 7.65
CA ASN A 97 -0.51 7.88 7.62
C ASN A 97 -2.05 7.83 7.56
N VAL A 98 -2.66 6.81 8.17
CA VAL A 98 -4.12 6.63 8.23
C VAL A 98 -4.62 6.54 9.67
N LEU A 99 -3.87 5.91 10.57
CA LEU A 99 -4.31 5.70 11.96
C LEU A 99 -4.39 7.00 12.76
N ILE A 100 -3.61 8.01 12.39
CA ILE A 100 -3.61 9.34 13.03
C ILE A 100 -4.97 10.06 12.99
N TYR A 101 -5.89 9.61 12.12
CA TYR A 101 -7.23 10.20 11.99
C TYR A 101 -8.28 9.50 12.85
N PHE A 102 -7.96 8.38 13.49
CA PHE A 102 -8.90 7.56 14.22
C PHE A 102 -8.82 7.78 15.73
N GLN A 103 -9.96 7.60 16.40
CA GLN A 103 -10.03 7.51 17.85
C GLN A 103 -9.53 6.14 18.33
N THR A 104 -9.13 6.03 19.60
CA THR A 104 -8.53 4.81 20.17
C THR A 104 -9.37 3.55 19.93
N ASP A 105 -10.69 3.64 20.10
CA ASP A 105 -11.62 2.53 19.89
C ASP A 105 -11.62 2.01 18.44
N THR A 106 -11.43 2.92 17.48
CA THR A 106 -11.36 2.61 16.06
C THR A 106 -9.98 2.05 15.71
N ILE A 107 -8.91 2.57 16.31
CA ILE A 107 -7.56 2.03 16.16
C ILE A 107 -7.50 0.58 16.66
N GLU A 108 -8.16 0.26 17.78
CA GLU A 108 -8.23 -1.12 18.30
C GLU A 108 -8.90 -2.08 17.30
N LYS A 109 -10.05 -1.70 16.74
CA LYS A 109 -10.74 -2.49 15.71
C LYS A 109 -9.88 -2.70 14.46
N VAL A 110 -9.23 -1.64 13.97
CA VAL A 110 -8.34 -1.71 12.81
C VAL A 110 -7.14 -2.62 13.12
N ASN A 111 -6.54 -2.49 14.30
CA ASN A 111 -5.44 -3.32 14.75
C ASN A 111 -5.79 -4.82 14.77
N GLU A 112 -6.92 -5.19 15.36
CA GLU A 112 -7.39 -6.59 15.40
C GLU A 112 -7.60 -7.16 14.00
N LEU A 113 -8.25 -6.38 13.15
CA LEU A 113 -8.45 -6.72 11.75
C LEU A 113 -7.12 -6.93 11.03
N LEU A 114 -6.18 -5.98 11.13
CA LEU A 114 -4.88 -6.10 10.47
C LEU A 114 -4.16 -7.35 10.94
N TYR A 115 -4.19 -7.64 12.24
CA TYR A 115 -3.57 -8.84 12.80
C TYR A 115 -4.21 -10.13 12.27
N LYS A 116 -5.54 -10.14 12.09
CA LYS A 116 -6.27 -11.29 11.55
C LYS A 116 -5.94 -11.56 10.08
N ASN A 117 -5.70 -10.52 9.28
CA ASN A 117 -5.46 -10.64 7.84
C ASN A 117 -3.99 -10.86 7.47
N VAL A 118 -3.06 -10.61 8.39
CA VAL A 118 -1.64 -10.94 8.19
C VAL A 118 -1.40 -12.40 8.54
N ARG A 119 -0.62 -13.11 7.72
CA ARG A 119 -0.21 -14.50 7.97
C ARG A 119 0.74 -14.60 9.17
N PRO A 120 0.78 -15.76 9.87
CA PRO A 120 1.79 -16.00 10.89
C PRO A 120 3.21 -15.74 10.36
N GLY A 121 4.02 -14.95 11.08
CA GLY A 121 5.36 -14.54 10.64
C GLY A 121 5.39 -13.34 9.69
N GLY A 122 4.24 -12.86 9.23
CA GLY A 122 4.09 -11.67 8.40
C GLY A 122 4.30 -10.37 9.17
N HIS A 123 4.35 -9.25 8.43
CA HIS A 123 4.71 -7.94 8.98
C HIS A 123 3.67 -6.86 8.68
N CYS A 124 3.52 -5.92 9.62
CA CYS A 124 2.74 -4.70 9.47
C CYS A 124 3.66 -3.47 9.61
N PHE A 125 3.56 -2.55 8.68
CA PHE A 125 4.33 -1.31 8.63
C PHE A 125 3.41 -0.10 8.82
N LEU A 126 3.69 0.71 9.82
CA LEU A 126 2.97 1.95 10.11
C LEU A 126 3.76 3.20 9.68
N GLY A 127 3.11 4.35 9.73
CA GLY A 127 3.71 5.66 9.58
C GLY A 127 4.62 6.02 10.75
N HIS A 128 5.45 7.06 10.58
CA HIS A 128 6.43 7.46 11.60
C HIS A 128 5.78 7.93 12.91
N SER A 129 4.64 8.61 12.82
CA SER A 129 3.88 9.11 13.96
C SER A 129 2.80 8.13 14.46
N GLU A 130 2.83 6.89 13.98
CA GLU A 130 1.78 5.89 14.24
C GLU A 130 2.33 4.72 15.04
N SER A 131 1.57 4.27 16.02
CA SER A 131 1.99 3.22 16.94
C SER A 131 0.80 2.49 17.54
N PHE A 132 0.96 1.19 17.77
CA PHE A 132 0.02 0.41 18.56
C PHE A 132 0.35 0.44 20.06
N GLN A 133 1.45 1.04 20.50
CA GLN A 133 1.92 0.99 21.89
C GLN A 133 0.91 1.47 22.94
N ASN A 134 -0.02 2.35 22.57
CA ASN A 134 -1.02 2.92 23.48
C ASN A 134 -2.34 2.12 23.48
N ILE A 135 -2.40 0.97 22.83
CA ILE A 135 -3.54 0.06 22.82
C ILE A 135 -3.09 -1.38 23.14
N SER A 136 -4.03 -2.22 23.56
CA SER A 136 -3.76 -3.65 23.69
C SER A 136 -3.60 -4.29 22.30
N HIS A 137 -2.49 -5.01 22.07
CA HIS A 137 -2.26 -5.69 20.80
C HIS A 137 -1.41 -6.95 20.91
N LYS A 138 -1.52 -7.82 19.90
CA LYS A 138 -0.78 -9.10 19.81
C LYS A 138 0.53 -8.99 19.03
N TRP A 139 0.78 -7.86 18.36
CA TRP A 139 1.99 -7.65 17.57
C TRP A 139 3.26 -7.66 18.42
N LYS A 140 4.34 -8.21 17.85
CA LYS A 140 5.71 -8.07 18.36
C LYS A 140 6.39 -6.90 17.66
N ASN A 141 7.04 -6.01 18.40
CA ASN A 141 7.83 -4.94 17.77
C ASN A 141 9.04 -5.54 17.03
N ALA A 142 9.26 -5.11 15.80
CA ALA A 142 10.34 -5.58 14.93
C ALA A 142 11.19 -4.42 14.36
N GLY A 143 11.08 -3.22 14.94
CA GLY A 143 11.75 -2.02 14.48
C GLY A 143 10.88 -0.75 14.59
N ILE A 144 11.38 0.34 14.02
CA ILE A 144 10.68 1.64 14.01
C ILE A 144 9.44 1.53 13.11
N SER A 145 8.26 1.64 13.71
CA SER A 145 6.97 1.49 13.02
C SER A 145 6.81 0.15 12.28
N VAL A 146 7.52 -0.90 12.70
CA VAL A 146 7.43 -2.25 12.13
C VAL A 146 6.99 -3.25 13.21
N TYR A 147 6.00 -4.06 12.86
CA TYR A 147 5.35 -5.02 13.73
C TYR A 147 5.32 -6.39 13.06
N LYS A 148 5.54 -7.45 13.84
CA LYS A 148 5.51 -8.84 13.37
C LYS A 148 4.40 -9.62 14.07
N LYS A 149 3.68 -10.43 13.32
CA LYS A 149 2.72 -11.42 13.85
C LYS A 149 3.45 -12.67 14.33
#